data_AF-A0A821W2W9-F1
#
_entry.id   AF-A0A821W2W9-F1
#
_cell.length_a   1.000
_cell.length_b   1.000
_cell.length_c   1.000
_cell.angle_alpha   90.00
_cell.angle_beta   90.00
_cell.angle_gamma   90.00
#
_symmetry.space_group_name_H-M   'P 1'
#
loop_
_entity.id
_entity.type
_entity.pdbx_description
1 polymer ?
#
loop_
_entity_poly.entity_id
_entity_poly.type
_entity_poly.pdbx_seq_one_letter_code
_entity_poly.pdbx_strand_id
1 'polypeptide(L)'
;MRFHKNFLLSLHFRDINAIRIFLVAENKEAEGISHSRIVCLMDATCSMFHLLHKYKNTVDIMFECTSEILKDHEINSDSFQIQFVVYQNYNSREDKILQCSPWKTKPHNLRIGDASSNTKDE
;
A
#
# COMPACT_ATOMS: atom_id res chain seq x y z
N MET A 1 -5.34 -17.91 15.24
CA MET A 1 -6.17 -18.74 14.32
C MET A 1 -7.41 -19.20 15.08
N ARG A 2 -8.60 -18.67 14.77
CA ARG A 2 -9.87 -19.14 15.35
C ARG A 2 -10.47 -20.17 14.40
N PHE A 3 -10.45 -21.45 14.76
CA PHE A 3 -11.15 -22.48 13.99
C PHE A 3 -12.65 -22.41 14.30
N HIS A 4 -13.47 -22.19 13.28
CA HIS A 4 -14.93 -22.19 13.41
C HIS A 4 -15.43 -23.63 13.60
N LYS A 5 -15.90 -23.96 14.80
CA LYS A 5 -16.37 -25.31 15.19
C LYS A 5 -17.38 -25.90 14.19
N ASN A 6 -18.20 -25.06 13.58
CA ASN A 6 -19.20 -25.47 12.60
C ASN A 6 -18.57 -26.03 11.32
N PHE A 7 -17.44 -25.50 10.87
CA PHE A 7 -16.74 -26.02 9.69
C PHE A 7 -16.16 -27.43 9.93
N LEU A 8 -15.59 -27.66 11.12
CA LEU A 8 -15.07 -28.99 11.50
C LEU A 8 -16.19 -30.02 11.61
N LEU A 9 -17.37 -29.61 12.10
CA LEU A 9 -18.55 -30.47 12.11
C LEU A 9 -19.02 -30.78 10.68
N SER A 10 -19.10 -29.78 9.79
CA SER A 10 -19.46 -30.00 8.38
C SER A 10 -18.47 -30.91 7.64
N LEU A 11 -17.17 -30.83 7.96
CA LEU A 11 -16.14 -31.76 7.49
C LEU A 11 -16.36 -33.18 7.98
N HIS A 12 -16.64 -33.35 9.28
CA HIS A 12 -16.92 -34.64 9.88
C HIS A 12 -18.17 -35.30 9.29
N PHE A 13 -19.22 -34.51 9.05
CA PHE A 13 -20.47 -34.98 8.43
C PHE A 13 -20.40 -35.08 6.89
N ARG A 14 -19.25 -34.76 6.26
CA ARG A 14 -19.06 -34.71 4.81
C ARG A 14 -20.13 -33.90 4.07
N ASP A 15 -20.60 -32.82 4.69
CA ASP A 15 -21.54 -31.90 4.05
C ASP A 15 -20.80 -30.96 3.11
N ILE A 16 -20.66 -31.40 1.86
CA ILE A 16 -19.92 -30.68 0.82
C ILE A 16 -20.55 -29.32 0.52
N ASN A 17 -21.87 -29.18 0.65
CA ASN A 17 -22.55 -27.91 0.37
C ASN A 17 -22.26 -26.88 1.45
N ALA A 18 -22.34 -27.27 2.73
CA ALA A 18 -21.98 -26.38 3.84
C ALA A 18 -20.50 -25.97 3.79
N ILE A 19 -19.61 -26.93 3.47
CA ILE A 19 -18.16 -26.66 3.29
C ILE A 19 -17.94 -25.67 2.15
N ARG A 20 -18.58 -25.86 0.99
CA ARG A 20 -18.44 -24.98 -0.17
C ARG A 20 -18.94 -23.57 0.12
N ILE A 21 -20.09 -23.42 0.78
CA ILE A 21 -20.64 -22.11 1.16
C ILE A 21 -19.70 -21.40 2.13
N PHE A 22 -19.19 -22.12 3.14
CA PHE A 22 -18.22 -21.56 4.09
C PHE A 22 -16.93 -21.12 3.41
N LEU A 23 -16.36 -21.97 2.54
CA LEU A 23 -15.14 -21.64 1.81
C LEU A 23 -15.34 -20.45 0.85
N VAL A 24 -16.51 -20.34 0.21
CA VAL A 24 -16.83 -19.18 -0.64
C VAL A 24 -16.99 -17.90 0.18
N ALA A 25 -17.58 -17.99 1.38
CA ALA A 25 -17.73 -16.84 2.27
C ALA A 25 -16.38 -16.34 2.81
N GLU A 26 -15.46 -17.25 3.17
CA GLU A 26 -14.11 -16.91 3.65
C GLU A 26 -13.16 -16.53 2.51
N ASN A 27 -13.34 -17.09 1.31
CA ASN A 27 -12.59 -16.72 0.10
C ASN A 27 -13.23 -15.54 -0.63
N LYS A 28 -14.14 -14.79 -0.01
CA LYS A 28 -14.59 -13.53 -0.59
C LYS A 28 -13.37 -12.64 -0.80
N GLU A 29 -13.07 -12.33 -2.05
CA GLU A 29 -12.26 -11.17 -2.39
C GLU A 29 -12.82 -9.97 -1.62
N ALA A 30 -11.95 -9.04 -1.21
CA ALA A 30 -12.35 -7.87 -0.46
C ALA A 30 -13.45 -7.11 -1.23
N GLU A 31 -14.71 -7.32 -0.85
CA GLU A 31 -15.85 -6.56 -1.35
C GLU A 31 -15.72 -5.16 -0.77
N GLY A 32 -15.02 -4.31 -1.51
CA GLY A 32 -14.80 -2.92 -1.22
C GLY A 32 -14.01 -2.32 -2.36
N ILE A 33 -14.29 -1.06 -2.66
CA ILE A 33 -13.41 -0.21 -3.47
C ILE A 33 -12.08 -0.17 -2.71
N SER A 34 -11.25 -1.17 -2.96
CA SER A 34 -10.00 -1.38 -2.23
C SER A 34 -9.07 -0.31 -2.74
N HIS A 35 -8.97 0.80 -2.01
CA HIS A 35 -7.89 1.74 -2.26
C HIS A 35 -6.58 1.00 -2.01
N SER A 36 -5.95 0.51 -3.08
CA SER A 36 -4.68 -0.20 -3.01
C SER A 36 -3.64 0.75 -2.48
N ARG A 37 -3.07 0.43 -1.32
CA ARG A 37 -2.08 1.26 -0.65
C ARG A 37 -0.70 0.66 -0.84
N ILE A 38 0.14 1.37 -1.57
CA ILE A 38 1.50 0.97 -1.91
C ILE A 38 2.46 1.80 -1.07
N VAL A 39 3.23 1.12 -0.21
CA VAL A 39 4.34 1.75 0.52
C VAL A 39 5.63 1.45 -0.22
N CYS A 40 6.35 2.49 -0.62
CA CYS A 40 7.67 2.35 -1.20
C CYS A 40 8.72 2.77 -0.15
N LEU A 41 9.34 1.77 0.46
CA LEU A 41 10.42 1.94 1.43
C LEU A 41 11.75 2.04 0.70
N MET A 42 12.51 3.10 0.97
CA MET A 42 13.82 3.35 0.36
C MET A 42 14.87 3.63 1.42
N ASP A 43 16.07 3.15 1.15
CA ASP A 43 17.26 3.68 1.80
C ASP A 43 17.62 5.05 1.20
N ALA A 44 17.84 6.03 2.07
CA ALA A 44 18.21 7.40 1.75
C ALA A 44 19.53 7.79 2.43
N THR A 45 20.45 6.84 2.54
CA THR A 45 21.86 7.14 2.88
C THR A 45 22.50 8.08 1.85
N CYS A 46 23.50 8.87 2.24
CA CYS A 46 24.13 9.89 1.37
C CYS A 46 24.66 9.33 0.04
N SER A 47 25.07 8.06 0.00
CA SER A 47 25.50 7.36 -1.22
C SER A 47 24.37 7.20 -2.25
N MET A 48 23.10 7.24 -1.82
CA MET A 48 21.92 7.09 -2.66
C MET A 48 21.38 8.41 -3.23
N PHE A 49 22.04 9.55 -2.98
CA PHE A 49 21.58 10.88 -3.42
C PHE A 49 21.27 10.96 -4.93
N HIS A 50 22.17 10.43 -5.77
CA HIS A 50 21.97 10.42 -7.22
C HIS A 50 20.80 9.53 -7.65
N LEU A 51 20.53 8.45 -6.91
CA LEU A 51 19.41 7.55 -7.18
C LEU A 51 18.09 8.18 -6.78
N LEU A 52 18.03 8.87 -5.63
CA LEU A 52 16.85 9.62 -5.18
C LEU A 52 16.47 10.73 -6.17
N HIS A 53 17.45 11.42 -6.77
CA HIS A 53 17.18 12.45 -7.76
C HIS A 53 16.61 11.86 -9.07
N LYS A 54 17.13 10.73 -9.54
CA LYS A 54 16.56 10.01 -10.70
C LYS A 54 15.17 9.49 -10.38
N TYR A 55 14.99 8.95 -9.18
CA TYR A 55 13.73 8.39 -8.72
C TYR A 55 12.59 9.42 -8.76
N LYS A 56 12.83 10.67 -8.36
CA LYS A 56 11.84 11.76 -8.46
C LYS A 56 11.28 11.98 -9.87
N ASN A 57 12.04 11.67 -10.92
CA ASN A 57 11.59 11.76 -12.30
C ASN A 57 10.90 10.47 -12.77
N THR A 58 11.21 9.33 -12.14
CA THR A 58 10.60 8.03 -12.44
C THR A 58 9.27 7.82 -11.72
N VAL A 59 8.98 8.54 -10.62
CA VAL A 59 7.68 8.48 -9.93
C VAL A 59 6.53 8.76 -10.90
N ASP A 60 6.68 9.76 -11.77
CA ASP A 60 5.67 10.09 -12.79
C ASP A 60 5.38 8.87 -13.68
N ILE A 61 6.43 8.18 -14.14
CA ILE A 61 6.34 7.00 -14.99
C ILE A 61 5.68 5.83 -14.24
N MET A 62 6.01 5.61 -12.95
CA MET A 62 5.36 4.56 -12.16
C MET A 62 3.86 4.80 -12.00
N PHE A 63 3.44 6.05 -11.78
CA PHE A 63 2.01 6.40 -11.73
C PHE A 63 1.34 6.26 -13.10
N GLU A 64 2.02 6.64 -14.17
CA GLU A 64 1.52 6.52 -15.55
C GLU A 64 1.30 5.05 -15.92
N CYS A 65 2.31 4.19 -15.77
CA CYS A 65 2.18 2.76 -16.03
C CYS A 65 1.08 2.11 -15.18
N THR A 66 0.97 2.48 -13.89
CA THR A 66 -0.08 1.92 -13.02
C THR A 66 -1.47 2.38 -13.46
N SER A 67 -1.61 3.65 -13.86
CA SER A 67 -2.86 4.20 -14.38
C SER A 67 -3.29 3.56 -15.70
N GLU A 68 -2.34 3.29 -16.60
CA GLU A 68 -2.59 2.57 -17.86
C GLU A 68 -3.10 1.15 -17.60
N ILE A 69 -2.41 0.38 -16.75
CA ILE A 69 -2.85 -0.97 -16.38
C ILE A 69 -4.25 -0.95 -15.75
N LEU A 70 -4.53 0.01 -14.87
CA LEU A 70 -5.85 0.12 -14.24
C LEU A 70 -6.94 0.47 -15.25
N LYS A 71 -6.66 1.35 -16.22
CA LYS A 71 -7.59 1.67 -17.31
C LYS A 71 -7.89 0.46 -18.19
N ASP A 72 -6.88 -0.34 -18.51
CA ASP A 72 -7.03 -1.56 -19.32
C ASP A 72 -7.94 -2.60 -18.65
N HIS A 73 -8.06 -2.55 -17.32
CA HIS A 73 -8.95 -3.39 -16.53
C HIS A 73 -10.28 -2.71 -16.14
N GLU A 74 -10.61 -1.54 -16.71
CA GLU A 74 -11.79 -0.72 -16.37
C GLU A 74 -11.86 -0.31 -14.88
N ILE A 75 -10.71 -0.29 -14.20
CA ILE A 75 -10.59 0.12 -12.80
C ILE A 75 -10.28 1.62 -12.74
N ASN A 76 -10.93 2.34 -11.83
CA ASN A 76 -10.67 3.76 -11.63
C ASN A 76 -9.19 3.99 -11.25
N SER A 77 -8.49 4.90 -11.96
CA SER A 77 -7.10 5.27 -11.67
C SER A 77 -6.90 5.87 -10.26
N ASP A 78 -7.95 6.38 -9.62
CA ASP A 78 -7.92 6.87 -8.23
C ASP A 78 -8.09 5.76 -7.18
N SER A 79 -8.10 4.49 -7.62
CA SER A 79 -8.19 3.31 -6.76
C SER A 79 -6.88 2.95 -6.06
N PHE A 80 -5.78 3.69 -6.26
CA PHE A 80 -4.53 3.42 -5.56
C PHE A 80 -3.87 4.68 -4.99
N GLN A 81 -3.12 4.49 -3.90
CA GLN A 81 -2.36 5.53 -3.24
C GLN A 81 -0.94 5.03 -3.02
N ILE A 82 0.04 5.91 -3.25
CA ILE A 82 1.45 5.63 -2.99
C ILE A 82 1.93 6.52 -1.85
N GLN A 83 2.72 5.94 -0.96
CA GLN A 83 3.47 6.64 0.08
C GLN A 83 4.96 6.28 -0.03
N PHE A 84 5.82 7.29 0.06
CA PHE A 84 7.25 7.10 0.21
C PHE A 84 7.65 7.09 1.65
N VAL A 85 8.49 6.12 2.01
CA VAL A 85 9.11 6.04 3.32
C VAL A 85 10.60 5.93 3.09
N VAL A 86 11.35 6.90 3.59
CA VAL A 86 12.80 6.97 3.44
C VAL A 86 13.48 6.81 4.79
N TYR A 87 14.47 5.93 4.80
CA TYR A 87 15.33 5.64 5.92
C TYR A 87 16.64 6.42 5.76
N GLN A 88 16.96 7.35 6.67
CA GLN A 88 18.14 8.23 6.49
C GLN A 88 19.32 7.93 7.41
N ASN A 89 19.07 7.53 8.66
CA ASN A 89 20.12 7.45 9.67
C ASN A 89 19.90 6.34 10.70
N TYR A 90 20.85 5.42 10.76
CA TYR A 90 20.91 4.31 11.73
C TYR A 90 21.08 4.76 13.18
N ASN A 91 21.59 5.99 13.41
CA ASN A 91 21.73 6.58 14.74
C ASN A 91 20.55 7.48 15.14
N SER A 92 19.46 7.49 14.36
CA SER A 92 18.26 8.23 14.73
C SER A 92 17.48 7.48 15.81
N ARG A 93 16.76 8.21 16.66
CA ARG A 93 15.83 7.60 17.63
C ARG A 93 14.72 6.86 16.86
N GLU A 94 14.19 5.77 17.42
CA GLU A 94 13.20 4.89 16.75
C GLU A 94 12.03 5.64 16.09
N ASP A 95 11.60 6.75 16.69
CA ASP A 95 10.53 7.64 16.22
C ASP A 95 10.90 8.52 15.01
N LYS A 96 12.19 8.64 14.67
CA LYS A 96 12.72 9.52 13.60
C LYS A 96 13.59 8.79 12.60
N ILE A 97 13.60 7.45 12.65
CA ILE A 97 14.33 6.61 11.72
C ILE A 97 13.72 6.69 10.32
N LEU A 98 12.39 6.74 10.23
CA LEU A 98 11.63 6.77 8.99
C LEU A 98 11.02 8.15 8.76
N GLN A 99 11.26 8.72 7.58
CA GLN A 99 10.54 9.88 7.09
C GLN A 99 9.53 9.44 6.05
N CYS A 100 8.26 9.78 6.26
CA CYS A 100 7.16 9.36 5.41
C CYS A 100 6.56 10.56 4.67
N SER A 101 6.27 10.40 3.38
CA SER A 101 5.41 11.34 2.66
C SER A 101 3.94 11.11 3.04
N PRO A 102 3.04 12.06 2.79
CA PRO A 102 1.60 11.76 2.78
C PRO A 102 1.26 10.71 1.72
N TRP A 103 0.12 10.04 1.89
CA TRP A 103 -0.48 9.21 0.85
C TRP A 103 -0.94 10.08 -0.31
N LYS A 104 -0.55 9.74 -1.53
CA LYS A 104 -0.93 10.50 -2.72
C LYS A 104 -1.43 9.58 -3.83
N THR A 105 -2.48 10.03 -4.51
CA THR A 105 -3.10 9.37 -5.67
C THR A 105 -2.54 9.89 -7.00
N LYS A 106 -1.84 11.04 -6.98
CA LYS A 106 -1.32 11.70 -8.19
C LYS A 106 0.16 12.06 -8.03
N PRO A 107 0.98 11.91 -9.08
CA PRO A 107 2.43 12.02 -8.97
C PRO A 107 2.92 13.46 -8.74
N HIS A 108 2.23 14.48 -9.28
CA HIS A 108 2.58 15.89 -9.06
C HIS A 108 2.57 16.28 -7.58
N ASN A 109 1.68 15.67 -6.78
CA ASN A 109 1.58 15.92 -5.34
C ASN A 109 2.70 15.25 -4.53
N LEU A 110 3.51 14.37 -5.14
CA LEU A 110 4.68 13.75 -4.49
C LEU A 110 5.98 14.49 -4.84
N ARG A 111 6.03 15.20 -5.97
CA ARG A 111 7.20 15.99 -6.39
C ARG A 111 7.29 17.31 -5.63
N ILE A 112 6.14 17.97 -5.47
CA ILE A 112 5.98 19.11 -4.57
C ILE A 112 5.92 18.49 -3.18
N GLY A 113 7.05 18.40 -2.49
CA GLY A 113 7.02 18.04 -1.09
C GLY A 113 6.16 19.07 -0.38
N ASP A 114 4.90 18.74 -0.10
CA ASP A 114 4.03 19.53 0.76
C ASP A 114 4.68 19.52 2.15
N ALA A 115 5.53 20.52 2.39
CA ALA A 115 6.06 20.88 3.69
C ALA A 115 4.95 21.53 4.54
N SER A 116 3.81 20.86 4.66
CA SER A 116 2.64 21.31 5.40
C SER A 116 2.10 20.19 6.27
N SER A 117 2.86 19.85 7.31
CA SER A 117 2.39 19.69 8.70
C SER A 117 3.45 18.96 9.53
N ASN A 118 4.33 19.76 10.14
CA ASN A 118 4.90 19.48 11.45
C ASN A 118 5.26 20.82 12.08
N THR A 119 4.24 21.67 12.20
CA THR A 119 4.17 22.74 13.18
C THR A 119 2.77 22.67 13.76
N LYS A 120 2.71 22.59 15.10
CA LYS A 120 1.56 22.31 15.99
C LYS A 120 1.43 20.81 16.26
N ASP A 121 1.73 20.28 17.45
CA ASP A 121 1.55 20.81 18.80
C ASP A 121 2.62 20.30 19.79
N GLU A 122 2.92 21.18 20.77
CA GLU A 122 3.63 21.03 22.06
C GLU A 122 5.14 20.70 22.09
#